data_AF-A0A7W4HP68-F1
#
_entry.id   AF-A0A7W4HP68-F1
#
_cell.length_a   1.000
_cell.length_b   1.000
_cell.length_c   1.000
_cell.angle_alpha   90.00
_cell.angle_beta   90.00
_cell.angle_gamma   90.00
#
_symmetry.space_group_name_H-M   'P 1'
#
loop_
_entity.id
_entity.type
_entity.pdbx_description
1 polymer ?
#
loop_
_entity_poly.entity_id
_entity_poly.type
_entity_poly.pdbx_seq_one_letter_code
_entity_poly.pdbx_strand_id
1 'polypeptide(L)'
;MGERTPRTDPSALHEPLAAELMTPKHRIAAQNIEIGRERLLDSKQLKIIGAAYEQSPLAFEDATNAAVLVGHLVRQTLEFAPTTDGTPLLTAESIAERETANCYGYTIVASECLDQIKGLEHYIGYVNQHAVIMLFDRPSQRSFLLDVPTNELCKETTEAISGKNRKIS
;
A
#
# COMPACT_ATOMS: atom_id res chain seq x y z
N MET A 1 38.92 14.86 -15.92
CA MET A 1 37.51 15.30 -16.02
C MET A 1 36.70 14.33 -15.18
N GLY A 2 36.21 14.77 -14.01
CA GLY A 2 35.42 13.90 -13.13
C GLY A 2 33.99 13.82 -13.64
N GLU A 3 33.52 12.62 -13.94
CA GLU A 3 32.09 12.34 -14.13
C GLU A 3 31.34 12.77 -12.87
N ARG A 4 30.49 13.78 -13.01
CA ARG A 4 29.52 14.11 -11.98
C ARG A 4 28.47 13.00 -12.02
N THR A 5 28.44 12.16 -11.00
CA THR A 5 27.24 11.40 -10.62
C THR A 5 26.02 12.33 -10.73
N PRO A 6 24.94 11.93 -11.42
CA PRO A 6 23.72 12.72 -11.43
C PRO A 6 23.25 12.84 -9.98
N ARG A 7 23.36 14.05 -9.42
CA ARG A 7 22.73 14.39 -8.15
C ARG A 7 21.25 14.46 -8.45
N THR A 8 20.50 13.44 -8.06
CA THR A 8 19.05 13.52 -7.97
C THR A 8 18.74 14.73 -7.09
N ASP A 9 18.00 15.69 -7.66
CA ASP A 9 17.49 16.83 -6.92
C ASP A 9 16.57 16.31 -5.81
N PRO A 10 16.81 16.60 -4.53
CA PRO A 10 15.92 16.19 -3.45
C PRO A 10 14.50 16.75 -3.59
N SER A 11 14.27 17.74 -4.47
CA SER A 11 12.92 18.20 -4.84
C SER A 11 12.11 17.17 -5.66
N ALA A 12 12.78 16.23 -6.34
CA ALA A 12 12.14 15.14 -7.08
C ALA A 12 11.57 14.03 -6.16
N LEU A 13 11.61 14.22 -4.84
CA LEU A 13 11.13 13.26 -3.84
C LEU A 13 9.66 13.39 -3.43
N HIS A 14 8.86 14.37 -3.88
CA HIS A 14 7.57 14.60 -3.20
C HIS A 14 6.36 14.84 -4.09
N GLU A 15 6.24 14.10 -5.20
CA GLU A 15 4.90 13.74 -5.68
C GLU A 15 4.58 12.33 -5.19
N PRO A 16 3.43 12.11 -4.51
CA PRO A 16 2.98 10.77 -4.16
C PRO A 16 2.94 9.89 -5.40
N LEU A 17 3.47 8.68 -5.30
CA LEU A 17 3.47 7.70 -6.39
C LEU A 17 2.04 7.42 -6.90
N ALA A 18 1.05 7.52 -6.01
CA ALA A 18 -0.36 7.37 -6.30
C ALA A 18 -1.06 8.61 -6.87
N ALA A 19 -0.37 9.75 -7.04
CA ALA A 19 -0.99 11.02 -7.42
C ALA A 19 -1.76 10.94 -8.75
N GLU A 20 -1.21 10.25 -9.75
CA GLU A 20 -1.81 10.11 -11.07
C GLU A 20 -2.46 8.74 -11.31
N LEU A 21 -2.40 7.84 -10.33
CA LEU A 21 -2.99 6.52 -10.46
C LEU A 21 -4.51 6.59 -10.49
N MET A 22 -5.08 5.86 -11.44
CA MET A 22 -6.52 5.74 -11.62
C MET A 22 -6.95 4.32 -11.27
N THR A 23 -8.04 4.20 -10.51
CA THR A 23 -8.61 2.93 -10.07
C THR A 23 -10.02 2.71 -10.64
N PRO A 24 -10.36 1.48 -11.08
CA PRO A 24 -9.44 0.36 -11.24
C PRO A 24 -8.51 0.56 -12.46
N LYS A 25 -7.53 -0.34 -12.60
CA LYS A 25 -6.63 -0.37 -13.76
C LYS A 25 -7.41 -0.50 -15.07
N HIS A 26 -6.86 0.04 -16.14
CA HIS A 26 -7.50 0.14 -17.45
C HIS A 26 -8.04 -1.20 -17.95
N ARG A 27 -7.30 -2.30 -17.74
CA ARG A 27 -7.74 -3.65 -18.12
C ARG A 27 -9.05 -4.08 -17.45
N ILE A 28 -9.28 -3.69 -16.19
CA ILE A 28 -10.52 -4.00 -15.46
C ILE A 28 -11.66 -3.11 -15.97
N ALA A 29 -11.43 -1.80 -16.10
CA ALA A 29 -12.45 -0.86 -16.59
C ALA A 29 -12.88 -1.18 -18.04
N ALA A 30 -11.96 -1.63 -18.89
CA ALA A 30 -12.25 -2.03 -20.26
C ALA A 30 -13.19 -3.25 -20.37
N GLN A 31 -13.30 -4.06 -19.31
CA GLN A 31 -14.19 -5.22 -19.26
C GLN A 31 -15.63 -4.86 -18.87
N ASN A 32 -15.86 -3.68 -18.29
CA ASN A 32 -17.19 -3.21 -17.92
C ASN A 32 -17.24 -1.67 -17.96
N ILE A 33 -17.90 -1.13 -19.00
CA ILE A 33 -17.98 0.32 -19.26
C ILE A 33 -18.72 1.10 -18.17
N GLU A 34 -19.52 0.43 -17.34
CA GLU A 34 -20.18 1.03 -16.18
C GLU A 34 -19.22 1.30 -15.02
N ILE A 35 -18.04 0.65 -15.02
CA ILE A 35 -16.98 0.88 -14.04
C ILE A 35 -16.18 2.11 -14.47
N GLY A 36 -16.63 3.28 -14.00
CA GLY A 36 -15.87 4.51 -14.11
C GLY A 36 -14.53 4.42 -13.38
N ARG A 37 -13.48 5.02 -13.95
CA ARG A 37 -12.17 5.16 -13.30
C ARG A 37 -12.13 6.46 -12.51
N GLU A 38 -11.59 6.40 -11.30
CA GLU A 38 -11.43 7.55 -10.40
C GLU A 38 -9.94 7.67 -10.01
N ARG A 39 -9.46 8.85 -9.64
CA ARG A 39 -8.11 8.98 -9.05
C ARG A 39 -8.06 8.17 -7.76
N LEU A 40 -7.04 7.34 -7.59
CA LEU A 40 -6.92 6.38 -6.48
C LEU A 40 -7.09 7.07 -5.12
N LEU A 41 -6.32 8.15 -4.88
CA LEU A 41 -6.35 8.91 -3.63
C LEU A 41 -7.68 9.64 -3.39
N ASP A 42 -8.44 9.92 -4.45
CA ASP A 42 -9.75 10.59 -4.37
C ASP A 42 -10.94 9.62 -4.47
N SER A 43 -10.67 8.33 -4.63
CA SER A 43 -11.67 7.32 -4.98
C SER A 43 -12.74 7.18 -3.90
N LYS A 44 -13.98 6.92 -4.32
CA LYS A 44 -15.09 6.67 -3.40
C LYS A 44 -14.79 5.50 -2.47
N GLN A 45 -14.15 4.45 -2.99
CA GLN A 45 -13.81 3.26 -2.21
C GLN A 45 -12.81 3.59 -1.09
N LEU A 46 -11.77 4.38 -1.36
CA LEU A 46 -10.83 4.80 -0.31
C LEU A 46 -11.54 5.63 0.77
N LYS A 47 -12.42 6.55 0.37
CA LYS A 47 -13.23 7.36 1.30
C LYS A 47 -14.16 6.50 2.16
N ILE A 48 -14.78 5.47 1.59
CA ILE A 48 -15.62 4.51 2.32
C ILE A 48 -14.78 3.74 3.34
N ILE A 49 -13.60 3.26 2.96
CA ILE A 49 -12.69 2.55 3.87
C ILE A 49 -12.28 3.47 5.03
N GLY A 50 -11.86 4.70 4.72
CA GLY A 50 -11.47 5.69 5.73
C GLY A 50 -12.62 6.03 6.68
N ALA A 51 -13.80 6.34 6.15
CA ALA A 51 -14.96 6.67 6.96
C ALA A 51 -15.39 5.50 7.87
N ALA A 52 -15.35 4.27 7.37
CA ALA A 52 -15.66 3.07 8.16
C ALA A 52 -14.68 2.88 9.33
N TYR A 53 -13.38 3.09 9.09
CA TYR A 53 -12.37 3.06 10.15
C TYR A 53 -12.57 4.19 11.17
N GLU A 54 -12.73 5.43 10.70
CA GLU A 54 -12.83 6.61 11.57
C GLU A 54 -14.09 6.61 12.45
N GLN A 55 -15.15 5.91 12.03
CA GLN A 55 -16.39 5.73 12.79
C GLN A 55 -16.39 4.47 13.67
N SER A 56 -15.35 3.64 13.58
CA SER A 56 -15.22 2.41 14.36
C SER A 56 -14.78 2.68 15.80
N PRO A 57 -14.77 1.65 16.67
CA PRO A 57 -14.14 1.72 17.99
C PRO A 57 -12.61 1.98 17.97
N LEU A 58 -11.98 2.01 16.79
CA LEU A 58 -10.53 2.16 16.60
C LEU A 58 -9.74 1.04 17.28
N ALA A 59 -10.28 -0.18 17.26
CA ALA A 59 -9.59 -1.36 17.72
C ALA A 59 -8.53 -1.80 16.69
N PHE A 60 -7.60 -2.65 17.13
CA PHE A 60 -6.58 -3.23 16.25
C PHE A 60 -7.20 -3.91 15.02
N GLU A 61 -8.29 -4.67 15.21
CA GLU A 61 -9.05 -5.31 14.14
C GLU A 61 -9.52 -4.29 13.09
N ASP A 62 -10.02 -3.13 13.50
CA ASP A 62 -10.50 -2.09 12.60
C ASP A 62 -9.37 -1.56 11.72
N ALA A 63 -8.19 -1.33 12.31
CA ALA A 63 -6.99 -0.92 11.57
C ALA A 63 -6.53 -1.99 10.58
N THR A 64 -6.49 -3.26 10.99
CA THR A 64 -6.11 -4.37 10.09
C THR A 64 -7.11 -4.56 8.95
N ASN A 65 -8.41 -4.42 9.22
CA ASN A 65 -9.45 -4.50 8.20
C ASN A 65 -9.32 -3.37 7.19
N ALA A 66 -9.14 -2.12 7.65
CA ALA A 66 -8.92 -0.98 6.77
C ALA A 66 -7.67 -1.19 5.90
N ALA A 67 -6.56 -1.66 6.48
CA ALA A 67 -5.33 -1.95 5.76
C ALA A 67 -5.50 -3.03 4.69
N VAL A 68 -6.20 -4.12 5.01
CA VAL A 68 -6.51 -5.19 4.05
C VAL A 68 -7.38 -4.67 2.89
N LEU A 69 -8.40 -3.86 3.19
CA LEU A 69 -9.26 -3.25 2.16
C LEU A 69 -8.48 -2.28 1.26
N VAL A 70 -7.57 -1.47 1.82
CA VAL A 70 -6.64 -0.66 1.02
C VAL A 70 -5.76 -1.55 0.14
N GLY A 71 -5.21 -2.65 0.68
CA GLY A 71 -4.43 -3.60 -0.10
C GLY A 71 -5.22 -4.20 -1.27
N HIS A 72 -6.52 -4.48 -1.09
CA HIS A 72 -7.40 -4.90 -2.19
C HIS A 72 -7.59 -3.80 -3.24
N LEU A 73 -7.83 -2.55 -2.82
CA LEU A 73 -7.96 -1.41 -3.72
C LEU A 73 -6.69 -1.21 -4.57
N VAL A 74 -5.51 -1.32 -3.96
CA VAL A 74 -4.24 -1.20 -4.70
C VAL A 74 -4.08 -2.34 -5.71
N ARG A 75 -4.46 -3.57 -5.38
CA ARG A 75 -4.46 -4.71 -6.34
C ARG A 75 -5.47 -4.54 -7.49
N GLN A 76 -6.54 -3.79 -7.29
CA GLN A 76 -7.46 -3.40 -8.36
C GLN A 76 -6.86 -2.28 -9.25
N THR A 77 -5.88 -1.54 -8.72
CA THR A 77 -5.27 -0.38 -9.38
C THR A 77 -3.97 -0.72 -10.11
N LEU A 78 -3.23 -1.73 -9.65
CA LEU A 78 -1.93 -2.10 -10.20
C LEU A 78 -1.91 -3.57 -10.62
N GLU A 79 -1.01 -3.89 -11.56
CA GLU A 79 -0.59 -5.24 -11.93
C GLU A 79 0.82 -5.49 -11.39
N PHE A 80 1.09 -6.70 -10.90
CA PHE A 80 2.39 -7.01 -10.33
C PHE A 80 3.41 -7.27 -11.43
N ALA A 81 4.58 -6.64 -11.33
CA ALA A 81 5.72 -6.90 -12.19
C ALA A 81 7.00 -7.02 -11.35
N PRO A 82 7.77 -8.12 -11.43
CA PRO A 82 8.99 -8.29 -10.67
C PRO A 82 10.09 -7.33 -11.15
N THR A 83 11.04 -7.02 -10.26
CA THR A 83 12.22 -6.22 -10.61
C THR A 83 13.11 -7.01 -11.58
N THR A 84 13.39 -6.41 -12.73
CA THR A 84 14.31 -6.88 -13.78
C THR A 84 15.22 -5.74 -14.24
N ASP A 85 16.23 -6.04 -15.07
CA ASP A 85 17.15 -5.04 -15.63
C ASP A 85 16.45 -3.95 -16.47
N GLY A 86 15.23 -4.22 -16.96
CA GLY A 86 14.41 -3.27 -17.71
C GLY A 86 13.36 -2.53 -16.87
N THR A 87 13.42 -2.62 -15.54
CA THR A 87 12.45 -1.93 -14.66
C THR A 87 12.68 -0.42 -14.77
N PRO A 88 11.68 0.36 -15.23
CA PRO A 88 11.85 1.80 -15.30
C PRO A 88 11.87 2.39 -13.89
N LEU A 89 12.34 3.63 -13.80
CA LEU A 89 12.28 4.41 -12.57
C LEU A 89 10.84 4.47 -12.06
N LEU A 90 10.68 4.32 -10.75
CA LEU A 90 9.38 4.35 -10.11
C LEU A 90 9.00 5.80 -9.81
N THR A 91 8.23 6.40 -10.71
CA THR A 91 7.67 7.76 -10.61
C THR A 91 6.15 7.74 -10.77
N ALA A 92 5.45 8.79 -10.31
CA ALA A 92 4.00 8.93 -10.45
C ALA A 92 3.53 8.81 -11.92
N GLU A 93 4.22 9.49 -12.84
CA GLU A 93 3.98 9.39 -14.29
C GLU A 93 4.16 7.95 -14.78
N SER A 94 5.32 7.33 -14.50
CA SER A 94 5.64 5.99 -15.03
C SER A 94 4.69 4.90 -14.54
N ILE A 95 4.20 5.00 -13.30
CA ILE A 95 3.29 4.03 -12.72
C ILE A 95 1.86 4.27 -13.21
N ALA A 96 1.46 5.52 -13.46
CA ALA A 96 0.15 5.86 -14.01
C ALA A 96 0.00 5.42 -15.47
N GLU A 97 1.07 5.57 -16.27
CA GLU A 97 1.08 5.10 -17.66
C GLU A 97 1.03 3.58 -17.77
N ARG A 98 1.76 2.87 -16.90
CA ARG A 98 1.97 1.42 -17.01
C ARG A 98 1.00 0.61 -16.16
N GLU A 99 0.48 1.19 -15.09
CA GLU A 99 -0.33 0.53 -14.06
C GLU A 99 0.35 -0.72 -13.49
N THR A 100 1.68 -0.76 -13.48
CA THR A 100 2.46 -1.91 -13.01
C THR A 100 3.46 -1.49 -11.95
N ALA A 101 3.64 -2.31 -10.91
CA ALA A 101 4.68 -2.09 -9.92
C ALA A 101 5.20 -3.41 -9.32
N ASN A 102 6.40 -3.35 -8.75
CA ASN A 102 6.97 -4.41 -7.92
C ASN A 102 6.46 -4.28 -6.47
N CYS A 103 6.94 -5.15 -5.57
CA CYS A 103 6.54 -5.14 -4.15
C CYS A 103 6.76 -3.78 -3.48
N TYR A 104 7.84 -3.07 -3.84
CA TYR A 104 8.13 -1.75 -3.32
C TYR A 104 7.08 -0.73 -3.77
N GLY A 105 6.79 -0.62 -5.07
CA GLY A 105 5.77 0.33 -5.54
C GLY A 105 4.36 0.03 -5.03
N TYR A 106 3.99 -1.24 -4.92
CA TYR A 106 2.74 -1.64 -4.25
C TYR A 106 2.68 -1.15 -2.79
N THR A 107 3.78 -1.30 -2.06
CA THR A 107 3.87 -0.92 -0.65
C THR A 107 3.81 0.60 -0.47
N ILE A 108 4.49 1.37 -1.32
CA ILE A 108 4.43 2.84 -1.29
C ILE A 108 3.02 3.33 -1.62
N VAL A 109 2.41 2.83 -2.70
CA VAL A 109 1.04 3.24 -3.08
C VAL A 109 0.02 2.91 -2.00
N ALA A 110 0.12 1.74 -1.36
CA ALA A 110 -0.74 1.40 -0.24
C ALA A 110 -0.49 2.28 0.99
N SER A 111 0.78 2.61 1.30
CA SER A 111 1.12 3.54 2.37
C SER A 111 0.48 4.91 2.14
N GLU A 112 0.60 5.46 0.94
CA GLU A 112 0.02 6.77 0.59
C GLU A 112 -1.51 6.77 0.66
N CYS A 113 -2.16 5.64 0.37
CA CYS A 113 -3.59 5.47 0.59
C CYS A 113 -3.95 5.43 2.09
N LEU A 114 -3.15 4.74 2.91
CA LEU A 114 -3.36 4.69 4.36
C LEU A 114 -3.12 6.06 5.02
N ASP A 115 -2.19 6.85 4.50
CA ASP A 115 -1.96 8.24 4.93
C ASP A 115 -3.20 9.13 4.74
N GLN A 116 -4.14 8.75 3.86
CA GLN A 116 -5.43 9.46 3.70
C GLN A 116 -6.44 9.11 4.80
N ILE A 117 -6.22 8.05 5.59
CA ILE A 117 -7.14 7.58 6.64
C ILE A 117 -6.69 8.14 7.98
N LYS A 118 -7.49 9.02 8.57
CA LYS A 118 -7.05 9.76 9.76
C LYS A 118 -6.87 8.83 10.96
N GLY A 119 -5.69 8.90 11.57
CA GLY A 119 -5.38 8.17 12.81
C GLY A 119 -5.11 6.68 12.62
N LEU A 120 -4.95 6.22 11.37
CA LEU A 120 -4.42 4.89 11.09
C LEU A 120 -2.89 5.00 10.99
N GLU A 121 -2.18 4.46 11.98
CA GLU A 121 -0.72 4.41 11.97
C GLU A 121 -0.22 3.14 11.30
N HIS A 122 0.72 3.29 10.35
CA HIS A 122 1.38 2.18 9.67
C HIS A 122 2.86 2.49 9.43
N TYR A 123 3.61 1.43 9.11
CA TYR A 123 5.04 1.50 8.85
C TYR A 123 5.38 0.67 7.62
N ILE A 124 6.43 1.07 6.90
CA ILE A 124 6.97 0.30 5.80
C ILE A 124 8.14 -0.54 6.31
N GLY A 125 8.09 -1.85 6.08
CA GLY A 125 9.20 -2.77 6.30
C GLY A 125 9.81 -3.20 4.97
N TYR A 126 11.14 -3.29 4.92
CA TYR A 126 11.86 -3.90 3.79
C TYR A 126 12.75 -5.03 4.32
N VAL A 127 12.37 -6.28 4.04
CA VAL A 127 13.00 -7.47 4.61
C VAL A 127 13.26 -8.47 3.48
N ASN A 128 14.50 -8.95 3.37
CA ASN A 128 14.90 -9.95 2.37
C ASN A 128 14.47 -9.59 0.93
N GLN A 129 14.66 -8.31 0.56
CA GLN A 129 14.26 -7.76 -0.74
C GLN A 129 12.74 -7.72 -1.02
N HIS A 130 11.93 -7.78 0.04
CA HIS A 130 10.47 -7.65 -0.06
C HIS A 130 9.98 -6.48 0.79
N ALA A 131 9.10 -5.66 0.21
CA ALA A 131 8.47 -4.53 0.90
C ALA A 131 7.09 -4.95 1.43
N VAL A 132 6.78 -4.55 2.66
CA VAL A 132 5.53 -4.85 3.35
C VAL A 132 5.06 -3.65 4.18
N ILE A 133 3.78 -3.61 4.50
CA ILE A 133 3.22 -2.70 5.50
C ILE A 133 3.12 -3.43 6.84
N MET A 134 3.44 -2.72 7.92
CA MET A 134 3.34 -3.22 9.30
C MET A 134 2.44 -2.28 10.10
N LEU A 135 1.53 -2.86 10.88
CA LEU A 135 0.73 -2.15 11.87
C LEU A 135 1.14 -2.63 13.25
N PHE A 136 1.25 -1.71 14.20
CA PHE A 136 1.55 -2.01 15.60
C PHE A 136 0.55 -1.32 16.50
N ASP A 137 -0.17 -2.10 17.30
CA ASP A 137 -0.96 -1.57 18.42
C ASP A 137 -0.16 -1.72 19.70
N ARG A 138 0.47 -0.63 20.14
CA ARG A 138 1.33 -0.62 21.32
C ARG A 138 0.55 -0.91 22.61
N PRO A 139 -0.63 -0.32 22.87
CA PRO A 139 -1.46 -0.69 24.02
C PRO A 139 -1.71 -2.21 24.17
N SER A 140 -2.13 -2.87 23.09
CA SER A 140 -2.41 -4.32 23.15
C SER A 140 -1.22 -5.22 22.83
N GLN A 141 -0.07 -4.62 22.47
CA GLN A 141 1.17 -5.29 22.06
C GLN A 141 0.94 -6.24 20.87
N ARG A 142 0.10 -5.83 19.92
CA ARG A 142 -0.24 -6.62 18.72
C ARG A 142 0.41 -6.04 17.48
N SER A 143 0.68 -6.90 16.52
CA SER A 143 1.27 -6.53 15.25
C SER A 143 0.61 -7.24 14.08
N PHE A 144 0.45 -6.55 12.97
CA PHE A 144 -0.06 -7.10 11.72
C PHE A 144 0.90 -6.80 10.60
N LEU A 145 1.06 -7.76 9.70
CA LEU A 145 1.83 -7.59 8.47
C LEU A 145 0.86 -7.66 7.29
N LEU A 146 0.98 -6.69 6.40
CA LEU A 146 0.25 -6.59 5.15
C LEU A 146 1.27 -6.69 4.01
N ASP A 147 1.22 -7.80 3.29
CA ASP A 147 1.84 -7.90 1.97
C ASP A 147 0.81 -7.43 0.94
N VAL A 148 1.11 -6.34 0.23
CA VAL A 148 0.11 -5.69 -0.63
C VAL A 148 -0.08 -6.48 -1.93
N PRO A 149 0.98 -6.91 -2.65
CA PRO A 149 0.82 -7.73 -3.86
C PRO A 149 0.06 -9.05 -3.66
N THR A 150 0.19 -9.71 -2.50
CA THR A 150 -0.39 -11.05 -2.26
C THR A 150 -1.19 -11.12 -0.96
N ASN A 151 -2.16 -12.02 -0.86
CA ASN A 151 -2.88 -12.22 0.41
C ASN A 151 -2.16 -13.16 1.40
N GLU A 152 -1.05 -13.79 1.01
CA GLU A 152 -0.45 -14.91 1.77
C GLU A 152 0.19 -14.48 3.09
N LEU A 153 0.64 -13.22 3.15
CA LEU A 153 1.30 -12.63 4.30
C LEU A 153 0.45 -11.54 4.98
N CYS A 154 -0.82 -11.39 4.60
CA CYS A 154 -1.79 -10.52 5.29
C CYS A 154 -2.25 -11.17 6.61
N LYS A 155 -1.45 -11.08 7.68
CA LYS A 155 -1.73 -11.79 8.94
C LYS A 155 -1.20 -11.09 10.18
N GLU A 156 -1.82 -11.40 11.30
CA GLU A 156 -1.31 -11.02 12.61
C GLU A 156 0.03 -11.71 12.87
N THR A 157 1.04 -10.94 13.27
CA THR A 157 2.42 -11.37 13.53
C THR A 157 2.78 -11.27 15.01
N THR A 158 1.81 -10.98 15.88
CA THR A 158 1.99 -10.74 17.31
C THR A 158 2.82 -11.81 17.98
N GLU A 159 2.52 -13.09 17.76
CA GLU A 159 3.25 -14.19 18.41
C GLU A 159 4.70 -14.27 17.94
N ALA A 160 4.94 -14.05 16.65
CA ALA A 160 6.27 -14.11 16.05
C ALA A 160 7.18 -12.96 16.53
N ILE A 161 6.61 -11.78 16.79
CA ILE A 161 7.38 -10.59 17.21
C ILE A 161 7.48 -10.48 18.73
N SER A 162 6.38 -10.73 19.45
CA SER A 162 6.32 -10.53 20.91
C SER A 162 6.68 -11.77 21.72
N GLY A 163 6.74 -12.95 21.10
CA GLY A 163 6.95 -14.23 21.80
C GLY A 163 5.82 -14.62 22.75
N LYS A 164 4.73 -13.85 22.83
CA LYS A 164 3.55 -14.18 23.63
C LYS A 164 2.70 -15.18 22.88
N ASN A 165 2.79 -16.44 23.28
CA ASN A 165 1.88 -17.49 22.83
C ASN A 165 0.53 -17.28 23.54
N ARG A 166 -0.52 -16.84 22.84
CA ARG A 166 -1.87 -16.80 23.44
C ARG A 166 -2.38 -18.23 23.46
N LYS A 167 -1.95 -19.00 24.46
CA LYS A 167 -2.66 -20.23 24.82
C LYS A 167 -4.10 -19.82 25.16
N ILE A 168 -5.01 -20.17 24.26
CA ILE A 168 -6.45 -20.17 24.52
C ILE A 168 -6.64 -21.07 25.74
N SER A 169 -6.94 -20.45 26.88
CA SER A 169 -7.40 -21.14 28.09
C SER A 169 -8.90 -21.33 28.03
#